data_AF-A0A2N5H388-F1
#
_entry.id   AF-A0A2N5H388-F1
#
_cell.length_a   1.000
_cell.length_b   1.000
_cell.length_c   1.000
_cell.angle_alpha   90.00
_cell.angle_beta   90.00
_cell.angle_gamma   90.00
#
_symmetry.space_group_name_H-M   'P 1'
#
loop_
_entity.id
_entity.type
_entity.pdbx_description
1 polymer ?
#
loop_
_entity_poly.entity_id
_entity_poly.type
_entity_poly.pdbx_seq_one_letter_code
_entity_poly.pdbx_strand_id
1 'polypeptide(L)'
;MNKPSKEQLASQIKLIQIVKEDSKIKVVLGADNPQDLLSEETAQFAKDKAELKFNRPFHMAAVSDVTVRGQNELAYREYYFI
;
A
#
# COMPACT_ATOMS: atom_id res chain seq x y z
N MET A 1 1.52 12.30 -21.68
CA MET A 1 2.03 11.33 -20.70
C MET A 1 0.88 10.40 -20.35
N ASN A 2 0.99 9.10 -20.67
CA ASN A 2 -0.06 8.12 -20.36
C ASN A 2 0.06 7.73 -18.89
N LYS A 3 -0.96 8.07 -18.08
CA LYS A 3 -1.06 7.55 -16.72
C LYS A 3 -1.40 6.06 -16.82
N PRO A 4 -0.72 5.16 -16.08
CA PRO A 4 -1.07 3.74 -16.07
C PRO A 4 -2.50 3.56 -15.55
N SER A 5 -3.24 2.60 -16.11
CA SER A 5 -4.59 2.29 -15.63
C SER A 5 -4.52 1.65 -14.24
N LYS A 6 -5.59 1.76 -13.44
CA LYS A 6 -5.67 1.14 -12.10
C LYS A 6 -5.36 -0.36 -12.09
N GLU A 7 -5.66 -1.07 -13.19
CA GLU A 7 -5.36 -2.49 -13.36
C GLU A 7 -3.87 -2.77 -13.60
N GLN A 8 -3.12 -1.84 -14.20
CA GLN A 8 -1.68 -1.96 -14.40
C GLN A 8 -0.89 -1.73 -13.11
N LEU A 9 -1.36 -0.82 -12.24
CA LEU A 9 -0.77 -0.64 -10.91
C LEU A 9 -0.95 -1.89 -10.03
N ALA A 10 -2.08 -2.58 -10.15
CA ALA A 10 -2.34 -3.83 -9.42
C ALA A 10 -1.45 -5.00 -9.87
N SER A 11 -0.85 -4.97 -11.07
CA SER A 11 0.09 -6.02 -11.51
C SER A 11 1.52 -5.81 -10.98
N GLN A 12 1.87 -4.58 -10.60
CA GLN A 12 3.21 -4.20 -10.11
C GLN A 12 3.27 -4.14 -8.58
N ILE A 13 2.13 -3.94 -7.92
CA ILE A 13 2.04 -3.76 -6.47
C ILE A 13 1.34 -4.95 -5.83
N LYS A 14 2.02 -5.57 -4.86
CA LYS A 14 1.59 -6.77 -4.14
C LYS A 14 1.14 -6.38 -2.74
N LEU A 15 -0.02 -6.89 -2.31
CA LEU A 15 -0.43 -6.80 -0.91
C LEU A 15 0.39 -7.80 -0.09
N ILE A 16 1.14 -7.30 0.89
CA ILE A 16 2.00 -8.13 1.75
C ILE A 16 1.27 -8.53 3.03
N GLN A 17 0.66 -7.57 3.71
CA GLN A 17 -0.07 -7.84 4.96
C GLN A 17 -1.11 -6.77 5.27
N ILE A 18 -2.13 -7.17 6.04
CA ILE A 18 -3.08 -6.26 6.69
C ILE A 18 -3.26 -6.70 8.14
N VAL A 19 -2.85 -5.85 9.07
CA VAL A 19 -2.83 -6.10 10.51
C VAL A 19 -3.63 -5.02 11.24
N LYS A 20 -4.43 -5.41 12.23
CA LYS A 20 -5.06 -4.46 13.16
C LYS A 20 -4.13 -4.30 14.36
N GLU A 21 -3.66 -3.08 14.61
CA GLU A 21 -2.80 -2.71 15.74
C GLU A 21 -3.57 -1.70 16.60
N ASP A 22 -4.03 -2.10 17.77
CA ASP A 22 -4.80 -1.25 18.68
C ASP A 22 -5.97 -0.51 17.98
N SER A 23 -5.84 0.82 17.86
CA SER A 23 -6.81 1.74 17.25
C SER A 23 -6.59 1.98 15.75
N LYS A 24 -5.60 1.34 15.13
CA LYS A 24 -5.26 1.55 13.71
C LYS A 24 -5.19 0.25 12.92
N ILE A 25 -5.36 0.35 11.61
CA ILE A 25 -5.10 -0.72 10.64
C ILE A 25 -3.82 -0.39 9.90
N LYS A 26 -2.87 -1.32 9.88
CA LYS A 26 -1.66 -1.26 9.07
C LYS A 26 -1.82 -2.12 7.83
N VAL A 27 -1.64 -1.54 6.66
CA VAL A 27 -1.57 -2.23 5.37
C VAL A 27 -0.15 -2.08 4.84
N VAL A 28 0.50 -3.18 4.48
CA VAL A 28 1.83 -3.15 3.86
C VAL A 28 1.71 -3.63 2.42
N LEU A 29 2.17 -2.77 1.52
CA LEU A 29 2.29 -3.06 0.10
C LEU A 29 3.77 -3.22 -0.25
N GLY A 30 4.04 -4.02 -1.27
CA GLY A 30 5.38 -4.16 -1.82
C GLY A 30 5.40 -4.15 -3.34
N ALA A 31 6.48 -3.68 -3.93
CA ALA A 31 6.67 -3.59 -5.37
C ALA A 31 8.14 -3.83 -5.72
N ASP A 32 8.39 -4.33 -6.93
CA ASP A 32 9.74 -4.60 -7.40
C ASP A 32 10.49 -3.28 -7.71
N ASN A 33 9.77 -2.23 -8.12
CA ASN A 33 10.29 -0.87 -8.26
C ASN A 33 9.76 0.03 -7.11
N PRO A 34 10.65 0.63 -6.29
CA PRO A 34 10.27 1.53 -5.20
C PRO A 34 9.37 2.70 -5.62
N GLN A 35 9.49 3.19 -6.85
CA GLN A 35 8.73 4.33 -7.35
C GLN A 35 7.22 4.04 -7.45
N ASP A 36 6.86 2.78 -7.67
CA ASP A 36 5.45 2.37 -7.79
C ASP A 36 4.72 2.50 -6.43
N LEU A 37 5.45 2.52 -5.33
CA LEU A 37 4.90 2.70 -3.98
C LEU A 37 4.69 4.17 -3.59
N LEU A 38 5.13 5.12 -4.42
CA LEU A 38 5.11 6.55 -4.09
C LEU A 38 3.85 7.29 -4.56
N SER A 39 3.02 6.67 -5.39
CA SER A 39 1.86 7.33 -5.99
C SER A 39 0.63 7.37 -5.07
N GLU A 40 -0.28 8.32 -5.32
CA GLU A 40 -1.55 8.44 -4.60
C GLU A 40 -2.48 7.24 -4.83
N GLU A 41 -2.42 6.66 -6.03
CA GLU A 41 -3.18 5.47 -6.39
C GLU A 41 -2.81 4.28 -5.49
N THR A 42 -1.54 4.18 -5.08
CA THR A 42 -1.06 3.13 -4.19
C THR A 42 -1.63 3.28 -2.78
N ALA A 43 -1.75 4.51 -2.29
CA ALA A 43 -2.41 4.80 -1.02
C ALA A 43 -3.91 4.45 -1.05
N GLN A 44 -4.59 4.80 -2.16
CA GLN A 44 -5.99 4.44 -2.37
C GLN A 44 -6.17 2.91 -2.43
N PHE A 45 -5.27 2.21 -3.13
CA PHE A 45 -5.29 0.75 -3.17
C PHE A 45 -5.14 0.12 -1.77
N ALA A 46 -4.21 0.64 -0.95
CA ALA A 46 -4.07 0.18 0.44
C ALA A 46 -5.36 0.39 1.25
N LYS A 47 -6.00 1.54 1.08
CA LYS A 47 -7.29 1.87 1.73
C LYS A 47 -8.38 0.90 1.30
N ASP A 48 -8.57 0.69 -0.01
CA ASP A 48 -9.59 -0.21 -0.55
C ASP A 48 -9.42 -1.64 0.00
N LYS A 49 -8.18 -2.11 0.16
CA LYS A 49 -7.88 -3.42 0.76
C LYS A 49 -8.25 -3.48 2.25
N ALA A 50 -8.01 -2.42 3.02
CA ALA A 50 -8.43 -2.34 4.41
C ALA A 50 -9.96 -2.32 4.55
N GLU A 51 -10.63 -1.47 3.78
CA GLU A 51 -12.09 -1.33 3.80
C GLU A 51 -12.79 -2.64 3.41
N LEU A 52 -12.28 -3.33 2.39
CA LEU A 52 -12.78 -4.64 1.98
C LEU A 52 -12.60 -5.70 3.07
N LYS A 53 -11.44 -5.72 3.76
CA LYS A 53 -11.15 -6.73 4.79
C LYS A 53 -12.02 -6.57 6.04
N PHE A 54 -12.31 -5.33 6.46
CA PHE A 54 -13.07 -5.06 7.68
C PHE A 54 -14.50 -4.59 7.43
N ASN A 55 -14.93 -4.53 6.16
CA ASN A 55 -16.27 -4.14 5.71
C ASN A 55 -16.76 -2.81 6.32
N ARG A 56 -15.88 -1.81 6.37
CA ARG A 56 -16.18 -0.46 6.88
C ARG A 56 -15.24 0.58 6.28
N PRO A 57 -15.64 1.85 6.18
CA PRO A 57 -14.78 2.90 5.68
C PRO A 57 -13.66 3.25 6.67
N PHE A 58 -12.54 3.73 6.16
CA PHE A 58 -11.40 4.19 6.96
C PHE A 58 -10.79 5.50 6.45
N HIS A 59 -10.11 6.21 7.34
CA HIS A 59 -9.32 7.39 7.00
C HIS A 59 -7.82 7.10 7.11
N MET A 60 -7.04 7.57 6.15
CA MET A 60 -5.59 7.44 6.21
C MET A 60 -5.04 8.37 7.28
N ALA A 61 -4.34 7.80 8.26
CA ALA A 61 -3.72 8.52 9.37
C ALA A 61 -2.26 8.85 9.07
N ALA A 62 -1.52 7.90 8.50
CA ALA A 62 -0.10 8.07 8.21
C ALA A 62 0.39 7.12 7.11
N VAL A 63 1.54 7.46 6.52
CA VAL A 63 2.26 6.61 5.57
C VAL A 63 3.74 6.64 5.94
N SER A 64 4.39 5.49 5.92
CA SER A 64 5.83 5.36 6.13
C SER A 64 6.63 5.67 4.86
N ASP A 65 7.94 5.82 5.01
CA ASP A 65 8.88 5.85 3.89
C ASP A 65 8.97 4.50 3.19
N VAL A 66 9.40 4.52 1.92
CA VAL A 66 9.67 3.28 1.19
C VAL A 66 10.96 2.66 1.70
N THR A 67 10.88 1.41 2.14
CA THR A 67 12.03 0.64 2.64
C THR A 67 12.43 -0.41 1.62
N VAL A 68 13.72 -0.49 1.29
CA VAL A 68 14.30 -1.54 0.43
C VAL A 68 15.31 -2.34 1.26
N ARG A 69 15.12 -3.65 1.36
CA ARG A 69 16.00 -4.52 2.17
C ARG A 69 17.02 -5.24 1.27
N GLY A 70 18.05 -4.53 0.81
CA GLY A 70 19.14 -5.14 0.02
C GLY A 70 18.91 -5.20 -1.49
N GLN A 71 19.90 -5.71 -2.23
CA GLN A 71 20.04 -5.51 -3.69
C GLN A 71 19.04 -6.28 -4.59
N ASN A 72 18.22 -7.18 -4.05
CA ASN A 72 17.24 -7.98 -4.82
C ASN A 72 15.90 -8.18 -4.10
N GLU A 73 15.60 -7.39 -3.06
CA GLU A 73 14.35 -7.53 -2.31
C GLU A 73 13.30 -6.52 -2.76
N LEU A 74 12.03 -6.93 -2.65
CA LEU A 74 10.88 -6.06 -2.82
C LEU A 74 11.04 -4.79 -1.98
N ALA A 75 10.67 -3.65 -2.55
CA ALA A 75 10.45 -2.45 -1.78
C ALA A 75 9.14 -2.58 -1.00
N TYR A 76 9.05 -1.96 0.18
CA TYR A 76 7.86 -1.98 1.03
C TYR A 76 7.44 -0.58 1.43
N ARG A 77 6.13 -0.38 1.57
CA ARG A 77 5.57 0.82 2.18
C ARG A 77 4.36 0.46 3.04
N GLU A 78 4.34 0.99 4.24
CA GLU A 78 3.26 0.80 5.20
C GLU A 78 2.32 2.01 5.21
N TYR A 79 1.02 1.70 5.20
CA TYR A 79 -0.08 2.65 5.26
C TYR A 79 -0.90 2.39 6.52
N TYR A 80 -1.22 3.45 7.26
CA TYR A 80 -1.91 3.39 8.53
C TYR A 80 -3.27 4.08 8.44
N PHE A 81 -4.32 3.42 8.93
CA PHE A 81 -5.71 3.86 8.84
C PHE A 81 -6.45 3.83 10.18
N ILE A 82 -7.42 4.73 10.39
CA ILE A 82 -8.29 4.80 11.57
C ILE A 82 -9.77 4.79 11.19
#